data_AF-A0A1Y3R4E0-F1
#
_entry.id   AF-A0A1Y3R4E0-F1
#
_cell.length_a   1.000
_cell.length_b   1.000
_cell.length_c   1.000
_cell.angle_alpha   90.00
_cell.angle_beta   90.00
_cell.angle_gamma   90.00
#
_symmetry.space_group_name_H-M   'P 1'
#
loop_
_entity.id
_entity.type
_entity.pdbx_description
1 polymer ?
#
loop_
_entity_poly.entity_id
_entity_poly.type
_entity_poly.pdbx_seq_one_letter_code
_entity_poly.pdbx_strand_id
1 'polypeptide(L)'
;MANYTEHYQLHQWEGSDPFLRTDFNEDLKKVDLAIWAAKSASGCIEGTFTGNGDQTEISLGVRPKFVAVTAPHKDSSRASDIRLALGTEHCMISFDSYSPAVYSKITFQDTGFTIEDGSDDGLNGAGQNNGYAAFY
;
A
#
# COMPACT_ATOMS: atom_id res chain seq x y z
N MET A 1 -39.20 4.26 15.04
CA MET A 1 -38.43 3.59 13.98
C MET A 1 -36.98 3.74 14.39
N ALA A 2 -36.19 2.66 14.46
CA ALA A 2 -34.85 2.72 15.02
C ALA A 2 -33.93 3.64 14.18
N ASN A 3 -33.12 4.44 14.86
CA ASN A 3 -32.09 5.27 14.25
C ASN A 3 -30.78 4.50 14.17
N TYR A 4 -29.92 4.85 13.20
CA TYR A 4 -28.67 4.13 12.95
C TYR A 4 -27.49 5.09 12.81
N THR A 5 -26.30 4.64 13.22
CA THR A 5 -25.06 5.37 12.97
C THR A 5 -24.72 5.38 11.47
N GLU A 6 -24.16 6.49 10.99
CA GLU A 6 -23.90 6.71 9.56
C GLU A 6 -22.95 5.66 8.94
N HIS A 7 -21.81 5.39 9.58
CA HIS A 7 -20.75 4.59 8.97
C HIS A 7 -20.84 3.08 9.26
N TYR A 8 -21.48 2.70 10.36
CA TYR A 8 -21.47 1.31 10.82
C TYR A 8 -22.87 0.71 10.98
N GLN A 9 -23.91 1.49 10.72
CA GLN A 9 -25.30 1.05 10.76
C GLN A 9 -25.62 0.33 12.09
N LEU A 10 -25.11 0.88 13.20
CA LEU A 10 -25.35 0.42 14.57
C LEU A 10 -26.59 1.11 15.10
N HIS A 11 -27.37 0.45 15.94
CA HIS A 11 -28.57 1.03 16.53
C HIS A 11 -28.21 2.21 17.44
N GLN A 12 -28.91 3.32 17.27
CA GLN A 12 -28.90 4.46 18.18
C GLN A 12 -30.10 4.34 19.11
N TRP A 13 -29.86 3.77 20.29
CA TRP A 13 -30.89 3.51 21.29
C TRP A 13 -31.33 4.81 21.97
N GLU A 14 -32.63 5.11 21.92
CA GLU A 14 -33.27 6.16 22.70
C GLU A 14 -33.81 5.59 24.03
N GLY A 15 -34.02 6.45 25.03
CA GLY A 15 -34.47 6.00 26.36
C GLY A 15 -35.85 5.30 26.36
N SER A 16 -36.66 5.50 25.31
CA SER A 16 -37.95 4.85 25.11
C SER A 16 -37.88 3.53 24.34
N ASP A 17 -36.71 3.15 23.78
CA ASP A 17 -36.59 1.97 22.94
C ASP A 17 -36.59 0.66 23.77
N PRO A 18 -37.29 -0.39 23.31
CA PRO A 18 -37.29 -1.67 23.99
C PRO A 18 -35.94 -2.38 23.82
N PHE A 19 -35.26 -2.71 24.92
CA PHE A 19 -33.96 -3.39 24.90
C PHE A 19 -34.02 -4.83 24.36
N LEU A 20 -33.80 -5.00 23.05
CA LEU A 20 -33.71 -6.29 22.38
C LEU A 20 -32.28 -6.83 22.40
N ARG A 21 -32.08 -7.96 23.09
CA ARG A 21 -30.76 -8.62 23.18
C ARG A 21 -30.21 -9.04 21.81
N THR A 22 -31.09 -9.34 20.85
CA THR A 22 -30.70 -9.70 19.49
C THR A 22 -29.97 -8.53 18.81
N ASP A 23 -30.60 -7.36 18.77
CA ASP A 23 -30.06 -6.15 18.16
C ASP A 23 -28.74 -5.72 18.83
N PHE A 24 -28.69 -5.81 20.16
CA PHE A 24 -27.48 -5.52 20.92
C PHE A 24 -26.32 -6.47 20.55
N ASN A 25 -26.58 -7.77 20.48
CA ASN A 25 -25.54 -8.75 20.13
C ASN A 25 -25.10 -8.61 18.66
N GLU A 26 -25.99 -8.24 17.76
CA GLU A 26 -25.65 -7.95 16.36
C GLU A 26 -24.75 -6.73 16.22
N ASP A 27 -25.04 -5.66 16.96
CA ASP A 27 -24.19 -4.46 16.96
C ASP A 27 -22.82 -4.75 17.57
N LEU A 28 -22.74 -5.53 18.65
CA LEU A 28 -21.45 -5.99 19.20
C LEU A 28 -20.66 -6.80 18.18
N LYS A 29 -21.32 -7.68 17.41
CA LYS A 29 -20.67 -8.44 16.35
C LYS A 29 -20.14 -7.54 15.23
N LYS A 30 -20.89 -6.51 14.83
CA LYS A 30 -20.42 -5.52 13.84
C LYS A 30 -19.20 -4.76 14.35
N VAL A 31 -19.20 -4.35 15.62
CA VAL A 31 -18.05 -3.67 16.24
C VAL A 31 -16.83 -4.58 16.31
N ASP A 32 -17.00 -5.84 16.73
CA ASP A 32 -15.89 -6.81 16.80
C ASP A 32 -15.27 -7.06 15.42
N LEU A 33 -16.10 -7.25 14.39
CA LEU A 33 -15.65 -7.40 13.00
C LEU A 33 -14.93 -6.13 12.49
N ALA A 34 -15.44 -4.94 12.81
CA ALA A 34 -14.82 -3.70 12.40
C ALA A 34 -13.46 -3.48 13.08
N ILE A 35 -13.34 -3.80 14.37
CA ILE A 35 -12.06 -3.74 15.10
C ILE A 35 -11.07 -4.76 14.53
N TRP A 36 -11.53 -5.99 14.26
CA TRP A 36 -10.71 -7.00 13.61
C TRP A 36 -10.25 -6.53 12.23
N ALA A 37 -11.14 -6.04 11.39
CA ALA A 37 -10.82 -5.50 10.07
C ALA A 37 -9.85 -4.32 10.14
N ALA A 38 -10.01 -3.39 11.10
CA ALA A 38 -9.09 -2.28 11.29
C ALA A 38 -7.70 -2.74 11.76
N LYS A 39 -7.62 -3.79 12.59
CA LYS A 39 -6.34 -4.41 13.00
C LYS A 39 -5.70 -5.23 11.88
N SER A 40 -6.51 -5.84 11.02
CA SER A 40 -6.08 -6.66 9.89
C SER A 40 -5.88 -5.85 8.60
N ALA A 41 -6.30 -4.59 8.57
CA ALA A 41 -6.02 -3.69 7.46
C ALA A 41 -4.49 -3.53 7.38
N SER A 42 -3.92 -4.09 6.31
CA SER A 42 -2.49 -3.93 6.04
C SER A 42 -2.17 -2.44 6.01
N GLY A 43 -1.21 -2.00 6.82
CA GLY A 43 -0.64 -0.65 6.77
C GLY A 43 0.13 -0.38 5.47
N CYS A 44 -0.07 -1.23 4.46
CA CYS A 44 0.48 -1.16 3.13
C CYS A 44 -0.51 -1.67 2.08
N ILE A 45 -0.41 -1.10 0.87
CA ILE A 45 -1.02 -1.59 -0.36
C ILE A 45 0.05 -2.39 -1.08
N GLU A 46 -0.23 -3.67 -1.34
CA GLU A 46 0.64 -4.54 -2.11
C GLU A 46 0.12 -4.69 -3.54
N GLY A 47 1.04 -4.82 -4.49
CA GLY A 47 0.67 -5.04 -5.88
C GLY A 47 1.85 -5.41 -6.77
N THR A 48 1.58 -5.52 -8.06
CA THR A 48 2.59 -5.71 -9.08
C THR A 48 2.41 -4.70 -10.21
N PHE A 49 3.49 -4.39 -10.91
CA PHE A 49 3.44 -3.62 -12.15
C PHE A 49 4.41 -4.22 -13.17
N THR A 50 4.08 -4.05 -14.46
CA THR A 50 4.98 -4.40 -15.55
C THR A 50 5.73 -3.16 -15.98
N GLY A 51 7.06 -3.22 -15.95
CA GLY A 51 7.89 -2.11 -16.37
C GLY A 51 7.79 -1.84 -17.87
N ASN A 52 7.91 -0.58 -18.25
CA ASN A 52 7.78 -0.13 -19.64
C ASN A 52 9.09 0.37 -20.27
N GLY A 53 10.18 0.42 -19.51
CA GLY A 53 11.49 0.94 -19.95
C GLY A 53 11.65 2.45 -19.83
N ASP A 54 10.61 3.18 -19.41
CA ASP A 54 10.61 4.64 -19.32
C ASP A 54 10.12 5.07 -17.91
N GLN A 55 8.98 5.76 -17.84
CA GLN A 55 8.30 6.13 -16.60
C GLN A 55 7.00 5.34 -16.45
N THR A 56 6.80 4.71 -15.30
CA THR A 56 5.55 4.01 -14.94
C THR A 56 4.91 4.68 -13.74
N GLU A 57 3.62 4.96 -13.82
CA GLU A 57 2.81 5.47 -12.70
C GLU A 57 2.03 4.34 -12.03
N ILE A 58 2.07 4.31 -10.71
CA ILE A 58 1.33 3.38 -9.88
C ILE A 58 0.34 4.19 -9.04
N SER A 59 -0.94 4.09 -9.39
CA SER A 59 -2.03 4.77 -8.69
C SER A 59 -2.53 3.92 -7.51
N LEU A 60 -2.43 4.47 -6.30
CA LEU A 60 -2.87 3.85 -5.04
C LEU A 60 -4.11 4.54 -4.45
N GLY A 61 -4.45 5.74 -4.93
CA GLY A 61 -5.51 6.58 -4.37
C GLY A 61 -5.11 7.32 -3.09
N VAL A 62 -3.91 7.06 -2.58
CA VAL A 62 -3.29 7.69 -1.40
C VAL A 62 -1.81 7.93 -1.64
N ARG A 63 -1.24 8.94 -0.99
CA ARG A 63 0.20 9.20 -0.99
C ARG A 63 0.91 8.22 -0.06
N PRO A 64 1.79 7.35 -0.56
CA PRO A 64 2.56 6.50 0.32
C PRO A 64 3.62 7.31 1.08
N LYS A 65 3.97 6.86 2.28
CA LYS A 65 5.08 7.38 3.09
C LYS A 65 6.35 6.54 2.94
N PHE A 66 6.21 5.30 2.48
CA PHE A 66 7.30 4.38 2.25
C PHE A 66 6.91 3.38 1.16
N VAL A 67 7.82 3.09 0.25
CA VAL A 67 7.61 2.09 -0.82
C VAL A 67 8.81 1.14 -0.84
N ALA A 68 8.51 -0.15 -0.81
CA ALA A 68 9.46 -1.20 -1.13
C ALA A 68 9.10 -1.76 -2.52
N VAL A 69 10.06 -1.78 -3.44
CA VAL A 69 9.90 -2.40 -4.77
C VAL A 69 10.86 -3.58 -4.87
N THR A 70 10.34 -4.71 -5.36
CA THR A 70 11.11 -5.92 -5.64
C THR A 70 11.16 -6.14 -7.14
N ALA A 71 12.37 -6.30 -7.66
CA ALA A 71 12.63 -6.58 -9.06
C ALA A 71 13.30 -7.95 -9.20
N PRO A 72 12.88 -8.78 -10.17
CA PRO A 72 13.61 -10.01 -10.48
C PRO A 72 14.99 -9.64 -11.01
N HIS A 73 16.03 -10.22 -10.41
CA HIS A 73 17.39 -10.03 -10.91
C HIS A 73 17.55 -10.79 -12.24
N LYS A 74 18.11 -10.16 -13.27
CA LYS A 74 18.27 -10.79 -14.60
C LYS A 74 19.25 -11.97 -14.58
N ASP A 75 20.32 -11.86 -13.80
CA ASP A 75 21.24 -12.98 -13.59
C ASP A 75 20.67 -13.98 -12.58
N SER A 76 20.61 -15.26 -12.97
CA SER A 76 20.14 -16.37 -12.14
C SER A 76 21.05 -16.70 -10.94
N SER A 77 22.16 -15.97 -10.76
CA SER A 77 23.12 -16.16 -9.67
C SER A 77 22.85 -15.29 -8.45
N ARG A 78 21.95 -14.30 -8.55
CA ARG A 78 21.59 -13.38 -7.46
C ARG A 78 20.10 -13.50 -7.12
N ALA A 79 19.77 -13.25 -5.86
CA ALA A 79 18.39 -13.07 -5.43
C ALA A 79 17.87 -11.72 -5.95
N SER A 80 16.55 -11.59 -6.08
CA SER A 80 15.85 -10.35 -6.49
C SER A 80 16.37 -9.09 -5.79
N ASP A 81 16.43 -7.98 -6.52
CA ASP A 81 16.79 -6.68 -5.94
C ASP A 81 15.61 -6.08 -5.18
N ILE A 82 15.92 -5.45 -4.04
CA ILE A 82 14.95 -4.70 -3.24
C ILE A 82 15.39 -3.25 -3.15
N ARG A 83 14.50 -2.33 -3.51
CA ARG A 83 14.73 -0.88 -3.42
C ARG A 83 13.71 -0.28 -2.46
N LEU A 84 14.21 0.53 -1.51
CA LEU A 84 13.42 1.16 -0.48
C LEU A 84 13.44 2.68 -0.66
N ALA A 85 12.27 3.30 -0.73
CA ALA A 85 12.11 4.73 -0.85
C ALA A 85 11.25 5.26 0.31
N LEU A 86 11.70 6.35 0.92
CA LEU A 86 10.94 7.07 1.96
C LEU A 86 10.31 8.31 1.32
N GLY A 87 9.04 8.55 1.64
CA GLY A 87 8.22 9.64 1.08
C GLY A 87 8.58 11.04 1.55
N THR A 88 9.68 11.18 2.29
CA THR A 88 10.29 12.49 2.58
C THR A 88 11.07 12.96 1.37
N GLU A 89 11.11 14.27 1.14
CA GLU A 89 11.62 14.88 -0.11
C GLU A 89 12.96 14.32 -0.62
N HIS A 90 13.85 13.80 0.26
CA HIS A 90 15.17 13.29 -0.15
C HIS A 90 15.73 12.12 0.70
N CYS A 91 15.10 10.94 0.74
CA CYS A 91 15.79 9.75 1.29
C CYS A 91 15.51 8.45 0.53
N MET A 92 16.56 7.85 -0.04
CA MET A 92 16.57 6.50 -0.62
C MET A 92 17.68 5.69 0.05
N ILE A 93 17.35 4.47 0.49
CA ILE A 93 18.33 3.52 1.04
C ILE A 93 18.53 2.44 -0.03
N SER A 94 19.70 2.42 -0.67
CA SER A 94 20.09 1.40 -1.63
C SER A 94 21.08 0.43 -0.99
N PHE A 95 20.75 -0.86 -0.97
CA PHE A 95 21.65 -1.93 -0.53
C PHE A 95 22.24 -2.63 -1.77
N ASP A 96 23.05 -1.93 -2.55
CA ASP A 96 23.92 -2.64 -3.50
C ASP A 96 25.29 -1.97 -3.57
N SER A 97 26.32 -2.80 -3.70
CA SER A 97 27.74 -2.43 -3.65
C SER A 97 28.28 -1.93 -5.00
N TYR A 98 27.43 -1.76 -6.02
CA TYR A 98 27.90 -1.56 -7.40
C TYR A 98 27.18 -0.51 -8.26
N SER A 99 26.60 0.56 -7.71
CA SER A 99 26.22 1.71 -8.56
C SER A 99 26.13 3.06 -7.84
N PRO A 100 26.81 4.12 -8.32
CA PRO A 100 26.89 5.40 -7.62
C PRO A 100 25.74 6.39 -7.90
N ALA A 101 24.72 6.04 -8.70
CA ALA A 101 23.67 7.01 -9.09
C ALA A 101 22.26 6.38 -9.12
N VAL A 102 21.66 6.20 -7.94
CA VAL A 102 20.24 5.79 -7.79
C VAL A 102 19.38 6.97 -7.30
N TYR A 103 19.94 8.17 -7.25
CA TYR A 103 19.19 9.37 -6.92
C TYR A 103 18.10 9.56 -7.98
N SER A 104 16.83 9.67 -7.56
CA SER A 104 15.66 10.03 -8.41
C SER A 104 15.07 8.96 -9.33
N LYS A 105 14.82 7.74 -8.83
CA LYS A 105 14.07 6.72 -9.60
C LYS A 105 12.67 6.38 -9.08
N ILE A 106 12.30 6.85 -7.89
CA ILE A 106 10.95 6.72 -7.33
C ILE A 106 10.49 8.11 -6.86
N THR A 107 9.34 8.57 -7.35
CA THR A 107 8.79 9.88 -7.01
C THR A 107 7.39 9.71 -6.42
N PHE A 108 7.19 10.20 -5.20
CA PHE A 108 5.91 10.11 -4.49
C PHE A 108 4.92 11.18 -4.98
N GLN A 109 3.67 10.78 -5.14
CA GLN A 109 2.56 11.62 -5.58
C GLN A 109 1.40 11.54 -4.59
N ASP A 110 0.47 12.49 -4.67
CA ASP A 110 -0.68 12.54 -3.73
C ASP A 110 -1.60 11.32 -3.82
N THR A 111 -1.56 10.63 -4.95
CA THR A 111 -2.38 9.44 -5.24
C THR A 111 -1.55 8.19 -5.52
N GLY A 112 -0.23 8.19 -5.28
CA GLY A 112 0.62 7.05 -5.58
C GLY A 112 2.10 7.39 -5.73
N PHE A 113 2.76 6.78 -6.71
CA PHE A 113 4.17 7.06 -7.02
C PHE A 113 4.52 6.73 -8.49
N THR A 114 5.61 7.29 -8.99
CA THR A 114 6.21 6.92 -10.28
C THR A 114 7.55 6.25 -10.13
N ILE A 115 7.91 5.44 -11.13
CA ILE A 115 9.25 4.85 -11.27
C ILE A 115 9.81 5.19 -12.66
N GLU A 116 11.07 5.63 -12.73
CA GLU A 116 11.73 6.13 -13.95
C GLU A 116 13.02 5.36 -14.32
N ASP A 117 13.16 4.11 -13.87
CA ASP A 117 14.39 3.31 -14.04
C ASP A 117 14.26 2.21 -15.10
N GLY A 118 14.33 2.61 -16.37
CA GLY A 118 14.29 1.69 -17.51
C GLY A 118 15.57 0.88 -17.76
N SER A 119 16.59 1.00 -16.90
CA SER A 119 17.84 0.28 -17.10
C SER A 119 17.65 -1.24 -17.07
N ASP A 120 18.58 -1.98 -17.68
CA ASP A 120 18.45 -3.42 -17.76
C ASP A 120 18.37 -4.10 -16.39
N ASP A 121 19.09 -3.58 -15.39
CA ASP A 121 19.02 -4.02 -13.99
C ASP A 121 18.15 -3.07 -13.12
N GLY A 122 17.28 -2.31 -13.78
CA GLY A 122 16.46 -1.27 -13.20
C GLY A 122 15.11 -1.76 -12.69
N LEU A 123 14.42 -0.88 -11.97
CA LEU A 123 13.09 -1.16 -11.43
C LEU A 123 11.95 -1.09 -12.46
N ASN A 124 12.21 -0.61 -13.67
CA ASN A 124 11.20 -0.35 -14.69
C ASN A 124 11.63 -0.89 -16.07
N GLY A 125 12.49 -1.92 -16.13
CA GLY A 125 12.85 -2.57 -17.40
C GLY A 125 11.63 -3.03 -18.19
N ALA A 126 11.66 -2.85 -19.51
CA ALA A 126 10.52 -3.17 -20.38
C ALA A 126 10.15 -4.67 -20.30
N GLY A 127 8.88 -4.95 -19.98
CA GLY A 127 8.36 -6.32 -19.82
C GLY A 127 8.73 -7.01 -18.51
N GLN A 128 9.45 -6.33 -17.61
CA GLN A 128 9.80 -6.85 -16.29
C GLN A 128 8.60 -6.78 -15.34
N ASN A 129 8.27 -7.89 -14.67
CA ASN A 129 7.22 -7.88 -13.65
C ASN A 129 7.82 -7.65 -12.27
N ASN A 130 7.41 -6.56 -11.62
CA ASN A 130 7.93 -6.13 -10.33
C ASN A 130 6.82 -6.16 -9.28
N GLY A 131 7.20 -6.47 -8.03
CA GLY A 131 6.32 -6.38 -6.87
C GLY A 131 6.53 -5.06 -6.13
N TYR A 132 5.50 -4.59 -5.43
CA TYR A 132 5.65 -3.47 -4.50
C TYR A 132 4.80 -3.63 -3.25
N ALA A 133 5.25 -3.01 -2.17
CA ALA A 133 4.49 -2.76 -0.95
C ALA A 133 4.61 -1.27 -0.61
N ALA A 134 3.48 -0.57 -0.58
CA ALA A 134 3.39 0.88 -0.38
C ALA A 134 2.64 1.20 0.91
N PHE A 135 3.33 1.79 1.88
CA PHE A 135 2.83 2.04 3.23
C PHE A 135 2.27 3.46 3.34
N TYR A 136 1.12 3.63 4.00
CA TYR A 136 0.36 4.89 4.07
C TYR A 136 -0.02 5.27 5.50
#